data_AF-A0A7M2TG07-F1
#
_entry.id   AF-A0A7M2TG07-F1
#
_cell.length_a   1.000
_cell.length_b   1.000
_cell.length_c   1.000
_cell.angle_alpha   90.00
_cell.angle_beta   90.00
_cell.angle_gamma   90.00
#
_symmetry.space_group_name_H-M   'P 1'
#
loop_
_entity.id
_entity.type
_entity.pdbx_description
1 polymer ?
#
loop_
_entity_poly.entity_id
_entity_poly.type
_entity_poly.pdbx_seq_one_letter_code
_entity_poly.pdbx_strand_id
1 'polypeptide(L)'
;MDRTTKTWVFDDLDDLDDLDYEFEQDFVVEVDPPNPAHLAACDEAERVRLIDAYVRAELARVLRVPPDTLDTEGRPMNSLGIGSINGLELQRRMEAALRLDVNLNMLLRANSAAELIECLSGQLGPGDSPHKRGGQGARPVSYDGPGTT
;
A
#
# COMPACT_ATOMS: atom_id res chain seq x y z
N MET A 1 39.39 4.75 24.93
CA MET A 1 38.80 4.00 26.04
C MET A 1 38.76 4.98 27.22
N ASP A 2 37.64 5.50 27.74
CA ASP A 2 36.27 4.99 27.75
C ASP A 2 35.25 6.11 27.99
N ARG A 3 33.99 5.77 27.73
CA ARG A 3 32.84 6.62 27.44
C ARG A 3 32.37 7.41 28.67
N THR A 4 32.12 8.70 28.48
CA THR A 4 31.27 9.54 29.34
C THR A 4 29.89 8.88 29.47
N THR A 5 29.61 8.29 30.63
CA THR A 5 28.26 7.92 31.04
C THR A 5 27.57 9.21 31.50
N LYS A 6 26.75 9.79 30.62
CA LYS A 6 25.83 10.86 30.97
C LYS A 6 24.77 10.27 31.89
N THR A 7 24.92 10.51 33.19
CA THR A 7 23.90 10.29 34.22
C THR A 7 22.63 11.02 33.81
N TRP A 8 21.59 10.25 33.48
CA TRP A 8 20.22 10.74 33.47
C TRP A 8 19.72 10.67 34.92
N VAL A 9 19.48 11.82 35.51
CA VAL A 9 18.69 11.94 36.74
C VAL A 9 17.24 12.04 36.28
N PHE A 10 16.47 10.97 36.46
CA PHE A 10 15.01 11.01 36.44
C PHE A 10 14.58 11.35 37.87
N ASP A 11 14.39 12.63 38.12
CA ASP A 11 13.68 13.17 39.28
C ASP A 11 12.45 13.86 38.68
N ASP A 12 11.28 13.59 39.24
CA ASP A 12 9.94 13.97 38.75
C ASP A 12 9.28 12.96 37.77
N LEU A 13 8.76 11.87 38.33
CA LEU A 13 7.90 10.91 37.61
C LEU A 13 6.76 10.38 38.50
N ASP A 14 6.21 11.24 39.36
CA ASP A 14 5.07 10.92 40.25
C ASP A 14 3.73 11.39 39.67
N ASP A 15 3.70 11.98 38.46
CA ASP A 15 2.52 12.59 37.84
C ASP A 15 2.12 11.90 36.50
N LEU A 16 2.32 10.58 36.40
CA LEU A 16 1.93 9.79 35.21
C LEU A 16 0.65 8.95 35.44
N ASP A 17 -0.25 9.37 36.32
CA ASP A 17 -1.56 8.72 36.50
C ASP A 17 -2.65 9.25 35.54
N ASP A 18 -2.36 10.32 34.77
CA ASP A 18 -3.35 11.01 33.89
C ASP A 18 -3.08 10.82 32.38
N LEU A 19 -2.23 9.86 32.01
CA LEU A 19 -2.26 9.37 30.62
C LEU A 19 -3.32 8.28 30.54
N ASP A 20 -4.54 8.71 30.22
CA ASP A 20 -5.52 7.89 29.51
C ASP A 20 -4.92 7.55 28.13
N TYR A 21 -3.82 6.80 28.12
CA TYR A 21 -3.31 6.12 26.96
C TYR A 21 -4.30 4.99 26.72
N GLU A 22 -5.43 5.34 26.09
CA GLU A 22 -6.32 4.38 25.46
C GLU A 22 -5.42 3.55 24.54
N PHE A 23 -4.99 2.40 25.07
CA PHE A 23 -4.11 1.46 24.42
C PHE A 23 -4.72 1.15 23.07
N GLU A 24 -4.15 1.73 22.02
CA GLU A 24 -4.69 1.71 20.66
C GLU A 24 -5.09 0.28 20.34
N GLN A 25 -6.39 0.03 20.18
CA GLN A 25 -6.94 -1.31 20.01
C GLN A 25 -6.12 -2.03 18.94
N ASP A 26 -5.48 -3.15 19.30
CA ASP A 26 -4.75 -3.99 18.36
C ASP A 26 -5.78 -4.57 17.38
N PHE A 27 -6.03 -3.85 16.29
CA PHE A 27 -7.05 -4.20 15.32
C PHE A 27 -6.54 -5.37 14.48
N VAL A 28 -6.91 -6.58 14.88
CA VAL A 28 -6.55 -7.80 14.17
C VAL A 28 -7.52 -8.00 13.01
N VAL A 29 -7.09 -7.62 11.80
CA VAL A 29 -7.80 -7.98 10.57
C VAL A 29 -7.38 -9.38 10.14
N GLU A 30 -8.25 -10.36 10.34
CA GLU A 30 -8.11 -11.65 9.66
C GLU A 30 -8.52 -11.50 8.20
N VAL A 31 -7.60 -11.81 7.30
CA VAL A 31 -7.83 -11.71 5.85
C VAL A 31 -7.90 -13.11 5.28
N ASP A 32 -9.06 -13.47 4.72
CA ASP A 32 -9.22 -14.72 3.96
C ASP A 32 -8.63 -14.53 2.55
N PRO A 33 -7.66 -15.36 2.15
CA PRO A 33 -7.05 -15.24 0.83
C PRO A 33 -8.03 -15.70 -0.26
N PRO A 34 -8.22 -14.92 -1.34
CA PRO A 34 -9.13 -15.31 -2.42
C PRO A 34 -8.62 -16.55 -3.15
N ASN A 35 -9.56 -17.37 -3.64
CA ASN A 35 -9.20 -18.55 -4.43
C ASN A 35 -8.73 -18.13 -5.85
N PRO A 36 -7.46 -18.39 -6.23
CA PRO A 36 -6.91 -17.95 -7.52
C PRO A 36 -7.62 -18.58 -8.72
N ALA A 37 -8.12 -19.82 -8.59
CA ALA A 37 -8.89 -20.46 -9.66
C ALA A 37 -10.24 -19.77 -9.89
N HIS A 38 -10.86 -19.26 -8.82
CA HIS A 38 -12.10 -18.50 -8.91
C HIS A 38 -11.85 -17.13 -9.56
N LEU A 39 -10.78 -16.44 -9.13
CA LEU A 39 -10.38 -15.15 -9.72
C LEU A 39 -10.16 -15.26 -11.24
N ALA A 40 -9.51 -16.32 -11.71
CA ALA A 40 -9.29 -16.56 -13.13
C ALA A 40 -10.57 -16.91 -13.92
N ALA A 41 -11.57 -17.51 -13.27
CA ALA A 41 -12.80 -17.98 -13.91
C ALA A 41 -13.94 -16.95 -13.88
N CYS A 42 -13.94 -16.03 -12.92
CA CYS A 42 -14.97 -14.99 -12.80
C CYS A 42 -14.79 -13.87 -13.85
N ASP A 43 -15.88 -13.13 -14.08
CA ASP A 43 -15.85 -11.94 -14.92
C ASP A 43 -15.02 -10.80 -14.32
N GLU A 44 -14.69 -9.82 -15.15
CA GLU A 44 -13.82 -8.71 -14.77
C GLU A 44 -14.35 -7.92 -13.56
N ALA A 45 -15.65 -7.63 -13.54
CA ALA A 45 -16.25 -6.83 -12.48
C ALA A 45 -16.20 -7.56 -11.13
N GLU A 46 -16.49 -8.86 -11.14
CA GLU A 46 -16.38 -9.69 -9.95
C GLU A 46 -14.92 -9.83 -9.49
N ARG A 47 -13.98 -10.01 -10.42
CA ARG A 47 -12.55 -10.07 -10.09
C ARG A 47 -12.05 -8.80 -9.42
N VAL A 48 -12.37 -7.65 -9.98
CA VAL A 48 -12.00 -6.33 -9.41
C VAL A 48 -12.55 -6.20 -7.99
N ARG A 49 -13.80 -6.59 -7.75
CA ARG A 49 -14.41 -6.55 -6.41
C ARG A 49 -13.71 -7.45 -5.40
N LEU A 50 -13.39 -8.68 -5.79
CA LEU A 50 -12.70 -9.64 -4.91
C LEU A 50 -11.28 -9.16 -4.58
N ILE A 51 -10.58 -8.60 -5.56
CA ILE A 51 -9.24 -8.04 -5.36
C ILE A 51 -9.30 -6.76 -4.52
N ASP A 52 -10.25 -5.86 -4.73
CA ASP A 52 -10.45 -4.67 -3.89
C ASP A 52 -10.66 -5.05 -2.42
N ALA A 53 -11.60 -5.95 -2.15
CA ALA A 53 -11.88 -6.41 -0.80
C ALA A 53 -10.62 -7.01 -0.12
N TYR A 54 -9.88 -7.85 -0.84
CA TYR A 54 -8.65 -8.46 -0.34
C TYR A 54 -7.55 -7.43 -0.08
N VAL A 55 -7.25 -6.56 -1.06
CA VAL A 55 -6.20 -5.53 -0.95
C VAL A 55 -6.52 -4.57 0.19
N ARG A 56 -7.77 -4.12 0.31
CA ARG A 56 -8.21 -3.23 1.39
C ARG A 56 -8.03 -3.88 2.76
N ALA A 57 -8.37 -5.15 2.90
CA ALA A 57 -8.20 -5.88 4.15
C ALA A 57 -6.72 -6.06 4.52
N GLU A 58 -5.85 -6.38 3.56
CA GLU A 58 -4.40 -6.45 3.80
C GLU A 58 -3.79 -5.09 4.15
N LEU A 59 -4.22 -4.00 3.51
CA LEU A 59 -3.80 -2.65 3.87
C LEU A 59 -4.23 -2.28 5.28
N ALA A 60 -5.48 -2.57 5.64
CA ALA A 60 -6.04 -2.34 6.97
C ALA A 60 -5.25 -3.10 8.03
N ARG A 61 -4.90 -4.35 7.75
CA ARG A 61 -4.08 -5.20 8.61
C ARG A 61 -2.69 -4.63 8.84
N VAL A 62 -2.00 -4.25 7.76
CA VAL A 62 -0.61 -3.76 7.82
C VAL A 62 -0.53 -2.38 8.47
N LEU A 63 -1.54 -1.53 8.23
CA LEU A 63 -1.64 -0.19 8.83
C LEU A 63 -2.27 -0.21 10.22
N ARG A 64 -2.85 -1.34 10.65
CA ARG A 64 -3.55 -1.50 11.94
C ARG A 64 -4.71 -0.52 12.10
N VAL A 65 -5.45 -0.28 11.02
CA VAL A 65 -6.62 0.62 10.99
C VAL A 65 -7.85 -0.10 10.46
N PRO A 66 -9.08 0.37 10.75
CA PRO A 66 -10.28 -0.19 10.16
C PRO A 66 -10.31 -0.01 8.63
N PRO A 67 -10.76 -1.00 7.85
CA PRO A 67 -10.78 -0.93 6.39
C PRO A 67 -11.63 0.22 5.84
N ASP A 68 -12.67 0.64 6.56
CA ASP A 68 -13.55 1.75 6.19
C ASP A 68 -12.90 3.13 6.30
N THR A 69 -11.77 3.23 7.02
CA THR A 69 -11.04 4.48 7.22
C THR A 69 -9.97 4.72 6.15
N LEU A 70 -9.68 3.70 5.33
CA LEU A 70 -8.67 3.78 4.29
C LEU A 70 -9.18 4.56 3.08
N ASP A 71 -8.40 5.56 2.69
CA ASP A 71 -8.60 6.29 1.43
C ASP A 71 -7.91 5.53 0.29
N THR A 72 -8.68 4.71 -0.43
CA THR A 72 -8.17 3.87 -1.52
C THR A 72 -8.01 4.61 -2.84
N GLU A 73 -8.62 5.78 -3.00
CA GLU A 73 -8.77 6.45 -4.30
C GLU A 73 -7.73 7.53 -4.54
N GLY A 74 -7.39 8.32 -3.50
CA GLY A 74 -6.72 9.61 -3.69
C GLY A 74 -5.30 9.70 -3.14
N ARG A 75 -4.81 8.69 -2.42
CA ARG A 75 -3.53 8.80 -1.68
C ARG A 75 -2.48 7.82 -2.14
N PRO A 76 -1.25 8.30 -2.40
CA PRO A 76 -0.15 7.41 -2.73
C PRO A 76 0.19 6.52 -1.53
N MET A 77 0.75 5.36 -1.84
CA MET A 77 1.02 4.30 -0.85
C MET A 77 1.92 4.78 0.30
N ASN A 78 2.89 5.64 0.00
CA ASN A 78 3.76 6.24 1.03
C ASN A 78 3.00 7.18 1.99
N SER A 79 2.03 7.96 1.49
CA SER A 79 1.18 8.85 2.29
C SER A 79 0.14 8.09 3.09
N LEU A 80 -0.23 6.87 2.68
CA LEU A 80 -1.04 5.95 3.48
C LEU A 80 -0.24 5.30 4.62
N GLY A 81 1.08 5.46 4.67
CA GLY A 81 1.94 4.82 5.68
C GLY A 81 2.53 3.47 5.25
N ILE A 82 2.38 3.08 3.98
CA ILE A 82 3.03 1.88 3.44
C ILE A 82 4.50 2.23 3.12
N GLY A 83 5.36 2.06 4.12
CA GLY A 83 6.82 2.10 3.97
C GLY A 83 7.40 0.79 3.46
N SER A 84 8.71 0.72 3.23
CA SER A 84 9.37 -0.45 2.63
C SER A 84 9.20 -1.76 3.41
N ILE A 85 9.16 -1.72 4.75
CA ILE A 85 8.98 -2.93 5.59
C ILE A 85 7.55 -3.47 5.40
N ASN A 86 6.57 -2.59 5.58
CA ASN A 86 5.14 -2.88 5.39
C ASN A 86 4.84 -3.30 3.95
N GLY A 87 5.48 -2.67 2.96
CA GLY A 87 5.33 -2.99 1.55
C GLY A 87 5.90 -4.36 1.18
N LEU A 88 7.04 -4.76 1.74
CA LEU A 88 7.62 -6.09 1.52
C LEU A 88 6.73 -7.20 2.11
N GLU A 89 6.16 -6.95 3.28
CA GLU A 89 5.20 -7.86 3.91
C GLU A 89 3.92 -7.99 3.09
N LEU A 90 3.38 -6.86 2.62
CA LEU A 90 2.22 -6.81 1.72
C LEU A 90 2.48 -7.56 0.40
N GLN A 91 3.65 -7.32 -0.22
CA GLN A 91 4.10 -8.01 -1.43
C GLN A 91 4.06 -9.53 -1.23
N ARG A 92 4.74 -10.05 -0.20
CA ARG A 92 4.82 -11.50 0.04
C ARG A 92 3.45 -12.14 0.24
N ARG A 93 2.52 -11.45 0.92
CA ARG A 93 1.16 -11.96 1.12
C ARG A 93 0.37 -12.00 -0.18
N MET A 94 0.44 -10.93 -0.97
CA MET A 94 -0.22 -10.87 -2.26
C MET A 94 0.32 -11.93 -3.22
N GLU A 95 1.65 -12.12 -3.28
CA GLU A 95 2.27 -13.17 -4.10
C GLU A 95 1.80 -14.57 -3.68
N ALA A 96 1.72 -14.84 -2.37
CA ALA A 96 1.27 -16.12 -1.84
C ALA A 96 -0.23 -16.38 -2.11
N ALA A 97 -1.08 -15.38 -1.94
CA ALA A 97 -2.53 -15.50 -2.11
C ALA A 97 -2.94 -15.53 -3.60
N LEU A 98 -2.41 -14.60 -4.39
CA LEU A 98 -2.81 -14.41 -5.79
C LEU A 98 -2.01 -15.28 -6.76
N ARG A 99 -0.91 -15.88 -6.32
CA ARG A 99 0.05 -16.64 -7.15
C ARG A 99 0.59 -15.83 -8.33
N LEU A 100 0.83 -14.53 -8.08
CA LEU A 100 1.45 -13.60 -9.02
C LEU A 100 2.84 -13.20 -8.54
N ASP A 101 3.66 -12.65 -9.44
CA ASP A 101 4.85 -11.89 -9.08
C ASP A 101 4.44 -10.43 -8.88
N VAL A 102 4.51 -9.94 -7.64
CA VAL A 102 4.10 -8.57 -7.32
C VAL A 102 5.35 -7.72 -7.24
N ASN A 103 5.53 -6.78 -8.16
CA ASN A 103 6.70 -5.92 -8.11
C ASN A 103 6.61 -4.92 -6.95
N LEU A 104 7.49 -5.06 -5.94
CA LEU A 104 7.54 -4.16 -4.78
C LEU A 104 7.66 -2.68 -5.15
N ASN A 105 8.46 -2.35 -6.17
CA ASN A 105 8.65 -0.97 -6.58
C ASN A 105 7.41 -0.39 -7.27
N MET A 106 6.62 -1.21 -7.98
CA MET A 106 5.30 -0.80 -8.49
C MET A 106 4.34 -0.55 -7.34
N LEU A 107 4.27 -1.49 -6.38
CA LEU A 107 3.43 -1.36 -5.19
C LEU A 107 3.74 -0.09 -4.39
N LEU A 108 5.01 0.16 -4.07
CA LEU A 108 5.40 1.34 -3.28
C LEU A 108 5.21 2.67 -4.02
N ARG A 109 5.08 2.66 -5.35
CA ARG A 109 4.93 3.85 -6.20
C ARG A 109 3.52 4.08 -6.71
N ALA A 110 2.58 3.17 -6.43
CA ALA A 110 1.19 3.37 -6.82
C ALA A 110 0.64 4.67 -6.22
N ASN A 111 -0.06 5.45 -7.05
CA ASN A 111 -0.62 6.73 -6.63
C ASN A 111 -1.88 6.56 -5.78
N SER A 112 -2.44 5.34 -5.77
CA SER A 112 -3.56 4.95 -4.93
C SER A 112 -3.64 3.43 -4.76
N ALA A 113 -4.41 2.97 -3.77
CA ALA A 113 -4.71 1.55 -3.63
C ALA A 113 -5.59 1.06 -4.81
N ALA A 114 -6.47 1.91 -5.33
CA ALA A 114 -7.28 1.63 -6.51
C ALA A 114 -6.41 1.33 -7.75
N GLU A 115 -5.34 2.11 -7.98
CA GLU A 115 -4.39 1.84 -9.08
C GLU A 115 -3.72 0.46 -8.92
N LEU A 116 -3.35 0.09 -7.69
CA LEU A 116 -2.80 -1.23 -7.39
C LEU A 116 -3.82 -2.35 -7.67
N ILE A 117 -5.09 -2.15 -7.29
CA ILE A 117 -6.19 -3.10 -7.52
C ILE A 117 -6.42 -3.33 -9.02
N GLU A 118 -6.49 -2.26 -9.81
CA GLU A 118 -6.62 -2.34 -11.28
C GLU A 118 -5.44 -3.09 -11.92
N CYS A 119 -4.22 -2.80 -11.45
CA CYS A 119 -3.00 -3.46 -11.90
C CYS A 119 -3.01 -4.98 -11.62
N LEU A 120 -3.44 -5.39 -10.42
CA LEU A 120 -3.49 -6.80 -10.01
C LEU A 120 -4.62 -7.56 -10.71
N SER A 121 -5.81 -6.97 -10.80
CA SER A 121 -6.97 -7.58 -11.48
C SER A 121 -6.72 -7.83 -12.97
N GLY A 122 -6.04 -6.89 -13.65
CA GLY A 122 -5.63 -7.06 -15.05
C GLY A 122 -4.65 -8.22 -15.28
N GLN A 123 -3.74 -8.49 -14.33
CA GLN A 123 -2.80 -9.60 -14.44
C GLN A 123 -3.44 -10.98 -14.27
N LEU A 124 -4.55 -11.05 -13.52
CA LEU A 124 -5.31 -12.29 -13.26
C LEU A 124 -6.35 -12.60 -14.33
N GLY A 125 -6.65 -11.65 -15.22
CA GLY A 125 -7.61 -11.84 -16.30
C GLY A 125 -7.10 -12.78 -17.39
N PRO A 126 -8.00 -13.31 -18.23
CA PRO A 126 -7.64 -14.15 -19.37
C PRO A 126 -6.85 -13.34 -20.40
N GLY A 127 -5.53 -13.27 -20.20
CA GLY A 127 -4.52 -12.86 -21.17
C GLY A 127 -4.53 -11.39 -21.57
N ASP A 128 -4.00 -10.51 -20.71
CA ASP A 128 -3.15 -9.41 -21.16
C ASP A 128 -2.08 -9.12 -20.09
N SER A 129 -0.81 -9.19 -20.48
CA SER A 129 0.34 -8.75 -19.67
C SER A 129 1.21 -7.86 -20.56
N PRO A 130 1.92 -6.84 -20.05
CA PRO A 130 1.66 -5.95 -18.93
C PRO A 130 1.65 -4.47 -19.37
N HIS A 131 0.95 -3.61 -18.61
CA HIS A 131 1.23 -2.18 -18.42
C HIS A 131 1.63 -1.34 -19.64
N LYS A 132 0.63 -0.91 -20.41
CA LYS A 132 0.70 0.33 -21.22
C LYS A 132 -0.21 1.44 -20.62
N ARG A 133 0.03 1.82 -19.37
CA ARG A 133 -0.47 3.10 -18.82
C ARG A 133 0.60 3.85 -18.03
N GLY A 134 1.76 4.05 -18.67
CA GLY A 134 2.72 5.09 -18.27
C GLY A 134 2.81 6.13 -19.38
N GLY A 135 1.85 7.06 -19.46
CA GLY A 135 1.82 8.02 -20.57
C GLY A 135 0.71 9.06 -20.53
N GLN A 136 0.21 9.45 -19.35
CA GLN A 136 -0.64 10.64 -19.22
C GLN A 136 0.10 11.67 -18.38
N GLY A 137 1.00 12.45 -19.02
CA GLY A 137 1.73 13.48 -18.29
C GLY A 137 2.99 14.06 -18.94
N ALA A 138 3.02 14.29 -20.25
CA ALA A 138 4.01 15.22 -20.82
C ALA A 138 3.41 15.92 -22.04
N ARG A 139 2.87 17.12 -21.81
CA ARG A 139 2.57 18.08 -22.87
C ARG A 139 3.89 18.34 -23.61
N PRO A 140 3.94 18.33 -24.96
CA PRO A 140 5.12 18.83 -25.65
C PRO A 140 5.22 20.33 -25.35
N VAL A 141 6.15 20.69 -24.47
CA VAL A 141 6.63 22.07 -24.36
C VAL A 141 7.43 22.35 -25.63
N SER A 142 6.79 22.94 -26.63
CA SER A 142 7.49 23.56 -27.74
C SER A 142 8.41 24.64 -27.18
N TYR A 143 9.72 24.37 -27.17
CA TYR A 143 10.71 25.43 -27.06
C TYR A 143 10.77 26.13 -28.42
N ASP A 144 10.10 27.28 -28.52
CA ASP A 144 10.37 28.28 -29.55
C ASP A 144 11.74 28.87 -29.23
N GLY A 145 12.74 28.51 -30.03
CA GLY A 145 14.11 29.00 -29.85
C GLY A 145 14.20 30.50 -30.18
N PRO A 146 15.03 31.28 -29.49
CA PRO A 146 15.17 32.70 -29.77
C PRO A 146 15.76 32.92 -31.17
N GLY A 147 15.02 33.68 -31.99
CA GLY A 147 15.47 34.18 -33.28
C GLY A 147 16.83 34.85 -33.15
N THR A 148 17.81 34.29 -33.87
CA THR A 148 19.13 34.89 -34.03
C THR A 148 19.12 35.75 -35.28
N THR A 149 19.38 37.05 -35.06
CA THR A 149 19.93 38.07 -35.97
C THR A 149 19.15 38.45 -37.22
#